data_AF-A0A3P7QTK7-F1
#
_entry.id   AF-A0A3P7QTK7-F1
#
_cell.length_a   1.000
_cell.length_b   1.000
_cell.length_c   1.000
_cell.angle_alpha   90.00
_cell.angle_beta   90.00
_cell.angle_gamma   90.00
#
_symmetry.space_group_name_H-M   'P 1'
#
loop_
_entity.id
_entity.type
_entity.pdbx_description
1 polymer ?
#
loop_
_entity_poly.entity_id
_entity_poly.type
_entity_poly.pdbx_seq_one_letter_code
_entity_poly.pdbx_strand_id
1 'polypeptide(L)'
;MAKAMAEPMMNRGQGMGKVKLPSPRDNVEKLDLRSYNGCIYVFSFADSLPGGLRFGDQLLGVKDKCVTGLKLEDVLKICKDLSKESEITFRPSSLTETVILNVGSAPSAGIKVTEGVIANVEAGSPAAEAGLLLNSRIIKIDNKDVTHLSDDKLLALLDKAGGEKSLLLAPKYLFTESVPSPSV
;
A
#
# COMPACT_ATOMS: atom_id res chain seq x y z
N MET A 1 -5.92 30.77 4.94
CA MET A 1 -5.87 29.33 5.28
C MET A 1 -5.28 28.59 4.10
N ALA A 2 -4.06 28.08 4.22
CA ALA A 2 -3.41 27.33 3.15
C ALA A 2 -4.08 25.97 2.99
N LYS A 3 -4.69 25.74 1.82
CA LYS A 3 -5.19 24.43 1.40
C LYS A 3 -3.96 23.51 1.31
N ALA A 4 -3.89 22.50 2.17
CA ALA A 4 -2.91 21.43 2.01
C ALA A 4 -3.13 20.83 0.62
N MET A 5 -2.27 21.20 -0.32
CA MET A 5 -2.24 20.56 -1.62
C MET A 5 -1.82 19.12 -1.35
N ALA A 6 -2.68 18.17 -1.70
CA ALA A 6 -2.24 16.79 -1.84
C ALA A 6 -1.00 16.83 -2.74
N GLU A 7 0.13 16.38 -2.23
CA GLU A 7 1.34 16.28 -3.03
C GLU A 7 0.97 15.49 -4.29
N PRO A 8 1.26 16.03 -5.49
CA PRO A 8 0.98 15.28 -6.71
C PRO A 8 1.67 13.93 -6.58
N MET A 9 0.93 12.85 -6.85
CA MET A 9 1.48 11.50 -6.86
C MET A 9 2.65 11.50 -7.84
N MET A 10 3.87 11.70 -7.32
CA MET A 10 5.08 11.72 -8.13
C MET A 10 5.07 10.45 -8.96
N ASN A 11 5.11 10.64 -10.29
CA ASN A 11 5.41 9.58 -11.23
C ASN A 11 6.83 9.10 -10.90
N ARG A 12 6.95 8.16 -9.96
CA ARG A 12 8.20 7.47 -9.66
C ARG A 12 8.47 6.62 -10.88
N GLY A 13 9.40 7.06 -11.73
CA GLY A 13 9.71 6.39 -12.99
C GLY A 13 9.85 4.88 -12.81
N GLN A 14 9.48 4.12 -13.84
CA GLN A 14 9.65 2.67 -13.83
C GLN A 14 11.13 2.33 -13.59
N GLY A 15 11.47 1.77 -12.43
CA GLY A 15 12.85 1.43 -12.10
C GLY A 15 13.18 1.40 -10.60
N MET A 16 14.46 1.18 -10.30
CA MET A 16 14.99 1.24 -8.95
C MET A 16 15.13 2.70 -8.49
N GLY A 17 14.69 2.99 -7.27
CA GLY A 17 14.87 4.27 -6.60
C GLY A 17 15.85 4.16 -5.43
N LYS A 18 16.33 5.32 -4.98
CA LYS A 18 17.14 5.46 -3.77
C LYS A 18 16.53 6.54 -2.88
N VAL A 19 16.44 6.27 -1.59
CA VAL A 19 15.97 7.24 -0.58
C VAL A 19 16.92 7.25 0.61
N LYS A 20 16.97 8.39 1.30
CA LYS A 20 17.68 8.51 2.56
C LYS A 20 16.72 8.18 3.69
N LEU A 21 17.04 7.12 4.45
CA LEU A 21 16.30 6.78 5.66
C LEU A 21 17.07 7.33 6.87
N PRO A 22 16.50 8.28 7.63
CA PRO A 22 17.09 8.70 8.89
C PRO A 22 17.15 7.49 9.83
N SER A 23 18.28 7.31 10.53
CA SER A 23 18.52 6.21 11.50
C SER A 23 17.65 4.97 11.26
N PRO A 24 18.02 4.07 10.33
CA PRO A 24 17.27 2.85 10.07
C PRO A 24 16.90 2.10 11.36
N ARG A 25 17.78 2.10 12.36
CA ARG A 25 17.56 1.52 13.68
C ARG A 25 16.26 1.99 14.35
N ASP A 26 15.99 3.29 14.27
CA ASP A 26 14.88 3.94 14.98
C ASP A 26 13.60 4.00 14.12
N ASN A 27 13.72 3.73 12.82
CA ASN A 27 12.63 3.90 11.86
C ASN A 27 12.15 2.61 11.22
N VAL A 28 12.91 1.50 11.30
CA VAL A 28 12.56 0.23 10.65
C VAL A 28 11.22 -0.34 11.13
N GLU A 29 10.85 -0.17 12.39
CA GLU A 29 9.56 -0.63 12.92
C GLU A 29 8.38 0.12 12.30
N LYS A 30 8.55 1.40 11.97
CA LYS A 30 7.50 2.21 11.31
C LYS A 30 7.22 1.73 9.89
N LEU A 31 8.18 1.03 9.26
CA LEU A 31 8.04 0.52 7.91
C LEU A 31 7.23 -0.78 7.85
N ASP A 32 7.02 -1.47 8.99
CA ASP A 32 6.40 -2.81 9.06
C ASP A 32 6.91 -3.73 7.95
N LEU A 33 8.19 -4.13 8.02
CA LEU A 33 8.78 -4.93 6.95
C LEU A 33 8.23 -6.36 6.97
N ARG A 34 7.80 -6.86 5.80
CA ARG A 34 7.34 -8.24 5.62
C ARG A 34 8.09 -8.94 4.49
N SER A 35 8.19 -10.27 4.61
CA SER A 35 8.79 -11.10 3.57
C SER A 35 7.72 -11.75 2.71
N TYR A 36 7.92 -11.71 1.39
CA TYR A 36 7.08 -12.39 0.41
C TYR A 36 7.97 -12.88 -0.74
N ASN A 37 7.93 -14.18 -1.06
CA ASN A 37 8.76 -14.81 -2.09
C ASN A 37 10.26 -14.44 -1.99
N GLY A 38 10.81 -14.43 -0.78
CA GLY A 38 12.22 -14.09 -0.52
C GLY A 38 12.56 -12.60 -0.72
N CYS A 39 11.57 -11.75 -0.98
CA CYS A 39 11.73 -10.30 -1.09
C CYS A 39 11.19 -9.62 0.17
N ILE A 40 11.70 -8.43 0.48
CA ILE A 40 11.26 -7.63 1.63
C ILE A 40 10.44 -6.44 1.14
N TYR A 41 9.28 -6.25 1.74
CA TYR A 41 8.34 -5.19 1.39
C TYR A 41 8.00 -4.34 2.60
N VAL A 42 7.79 -3.05 2.36
CA VAL A 42 7.18 -2.13 3.32
C VAL A 42 5.69 -2.45 3.42
N PHE A 43 5.20 -2.75 4.63
CA PHE A 43 3.81 -3.14 4.85
C PHE A 43 3.03 -2.16 5.74
N SER A 44 3.61 -1.00 6.04
CA SER A 44 2.95 0.03 6.85
C SER A 44 1.99 0.90 6.02
N PHE A 45 0.79 1.15 6.56
CA PHE A 45 -0.25 1.97 5.92
C PHE A 45 -0.23 3.44 6.32
N ALA A 46 0.74 3.86 7.16
CA ALA A 46 0.82 5.24 7.62
C ALA A 46 0.90 6.24 6.45
N ASP A 47 0.38 7.45 6.65
CA ASP A 47 0.28 8.46 5.60
C ASP A 47 1.64 9.01 5.16
N SER A 48 2.61 8.98 6.07
CA SER A 48 3.99 9.35 5.79
C SER A 48 4.93 8.38 6.48
N LEU A 49 5.80 7.75 5.67
CA LEU A 49 6.87 6.88 6.17
C LEU A 49 8.23 7.54 5.99
N PRO A 50 9.18 7.22 6.88
CA PRO A 50 10.52 7.78 6.79
C PRO A 50 11.20 7.42 5.47
N GLY A 51 11.93 8.38 4.91
CA GLY A 51 12.52 8.30 3.56
C GLY A 51 11.51 8.38 2.42
N GLY A 52 10.22 8.64 2.69
CA GLY A 52 9.18 8.71 1.66
C GLY A 52 8.81 7.34 1.08
N LEU A 53 9.18 6.24 1.75
CA LEU A 53 8.73 4.90 1.39
C LEU A 53 7.20 4.81 1.49
N ARG A 54 6.60 3.82 0.82
CA ARG A 54 5.15 3.59 0.82
C ARG A 54 4.87 2.11 0.98
N PHE A 55 3.65 1.79 1.41
CA PHE A 55 3.13 0.44 1.35
C PHE A 55 3.38 -0.20 -0.03
N GLY A 56 3.91 -1.43 -0.02
CA GLY A 56 4.23 -2.20 -1.22
C GLY A 56 5.59 -1.91 -1.85
N ASP A 57 6.31 -0.87 -1.42
CA ASP A 57 7.68 -0.65 -1.88
C ASP A 57 8.57 -1.85 -1.48
N GLN A 58 9.29 -2.41 -2.44
CA GLN A 58 10.23 -3.51 -2.19
C GLN A 58 11.59 -2.95 -1.81
N LEU A 59 12.15 -3.39 -0.69
CA LEU A 59 13.54 -3.11 -0.32
C LEU A 59 14.46 -4.03 -1.12
N LEU A 60 15.41 -3.43 -1.83
CA LEU A 60 16.45 -4.13 -2.61
C LEU A 60 17.80 -4.08 -1.91
N GLY A 61 18.10 -2.97 -1.23
CA GLY A 61 19.34 -2.82 -0.48
C GLY A 61 19.21 -1.82 0.68
N VAL A 62 20.01 -2.06 1.72
CA VAL A 62 20.17 -1.18 2.87
C VAL A 62 21.65 -0.83 2.96
N LYS A 63 21.98 0.45 2.75
CA LYS A 63 23.34 0.95 2.59
C LYS A 63 24.06 0.21 1.46
N ASP A 64 25.13 -0.53 1.76
CA ASP A 64 25.97 -1.28 0.84
C ASP A 64 25.57 -2.77 0.74
N LYS A 65 24.51 -3.20 1.44
CA LYS A 65 24.07 -4.60 1.47
C LYS A 65 22.84 -4.81 0.59
N CYS A 66 22.91 -5.79 -0.32
CA CYS A 66 21.73 -6.34 -0.97
C CYS A 66 20.91 -7.13 0.05
N VAL A 67 19.59 -6.90 0.10
CA VAL A 67 18.69 -7.57 1.05
C VAL A 67 17.71 -8.54 0.38
N THR A 68 17.75 -8.63 -0.95
CA THR A 68 16.94 -9.60 -1.69
C THR A 68 17.40 -11.02 -1.38
N GLY A 69 16.47 -11.92 -1.04
CA GLY A 69 16.75 -13.31 -0.66
C GLY A 69 17.13 -13.49 0.81
N LEU A 70 17.36 -12.41 1.57
CA LEU A 70 17.64 -12.50 3.01
C LEU A 70 16.36 -12.76 3.79
N LYS A 71 16.51 -13.43 4.95
CA LYS A 71 15.43 -13.56 5.92
C LYS A 71 15.10 -12.19 6.52
N LEU A 72 13.83 -11.95 6.82
CA LEU A 72 13.36 -10.71 7.45
C LEU A 72 14.17 -10.35 8.71
N GLU A 73 14.44 -11.34 9.57
CA GLU A 73 15.23 -11.15 10.79
C GLU A 73 16.63 -10.57 10.54
N ASP A 74 17.30 -11.03 9.47
CA ASP A 74 18.64 -10.56 9.14
C ASP A 74 18.61 -9.13 8.59
N VAL A 75 17.57 -8.80 7.83
CA VAL A 75 17.33 -7.43 7.34
C VAL A 75 17.01 -6.48 8.49
N LEU A 76 16.20 -6.92 9.46
CA LEU A 76 15.94 -6.14 10.67
C LEU A 76 17.21 -5.90 11.48
N LYS A 77 18.07 -6.92 11.64
CA LYS A 77 19.39 -6.75 12.30
C LYS A 77 20.26 -5.73 11.58
N ILE A 78 20.37 -5.82 10.24
CA ILE A 78 21.10 -4.84 9.42
C ILE A 78 20.59 -3.42 9.69
N CYS A 79 19.28 -3.22 9.72
CA CYS A 79 18.71 -1.91 10.05
C CYS A 79 19.03 -1.46 11.47
N LYS A 80 18.94 -2.36 12.46
CA LYS A 80 19.20 -2.06 13.89
C LYS A 80 20.67 -1.69 14.17
N ASP A 81 21.61 -2.14 13.34
CA ASP A 81 23.02 -1.76 13.43
C ASP A 81 23.32 -0.36 12.85
N LEU A 82 22.38 0.25 12.13
CA LEU A 82 22.56 1.54 11.46
C LEU A 82 21.82 2.66 12.20
N SER A 83 22.55 3.41 13.04
CA SER A 83 22.02 4.55 13.81
C SER A 83 22.12 5.91 13.09
N LYS A 84 22.79 5.96 11.93
CA LYS A 84 22.95 7.17 11.12
C LYS A 84 22.08 7.07 9.87
N GLU A 85 21.84 8.22 9.23
CA GLU A 85 21.22 8.26 7.90
C GLU A 85 21.92 7.28 6.96
N SER A 86 21.11 6.44 6.29
CA SER A 86 21.60 5.44 5.36
C SER A 86 20.76 5.45 4.08
N GLU A 87 21.40 5.17 2.95
CA GLU A 87 20.70 5.01 1.68
C GLU A 87 19.92 3.68 1.67
N ILE A 88 18.66 3.72 1.26
CA ILE A 88 17.85 2.54 0.98
C ILE A 88 17.60 2.51 -0.52
N THR A 89 17.98 1.40 -1.15
CA THR A 89 17.63 1.13 -2.55
C THR A 89 16.32 0.34 -2.54
N PHE A 90 15.33 0.81 -3.31
CA PHE A 90 14.00 0.22 -3.33
C PHE A 90 13.47 0.14 -4.76
N ARG A 91 12.46 -0.70 -4.96
CA ARG A 91 11.63 -0.71 -6.17
C ARG A 91 10.23 -0.25 -5.78
N PRO A 92 9.68 0.81 -6.41
CA PRO A 92 8.32 1.25 -6.17
C PRO A 92 7.32 0.09 -6.33
N SER A 93 6.29 0.08 -5.50
CA SER A 93 5.26 -0.96 -5.52
C SER A 93 4.68 -1.18 -6.92
N SER A 94 4.78 -2.41 -7.41
CA SER A 94 3.94 -2.94 -8.49
C SER A 94 2.77 -3.78 -7.94
N LEU A 95 2.61 -3.81 -6.63
CA LEU A 95 1.66 -4.65 -5.90
C LEU A 95 0.39 -3.89 -5.50
N THR A 96 0.33 -2.60 -5.82
CA THR A 96 -0.77 -1.71 -5.49
C THR A 96 -1.25 -1.00 -6.73
N GLU A 97 -2.56 -0.78 -6.80
CA GLU A 97 -3.20 -0.02 -7.87
C GLU A 97 -3.93 1.17 -7.26
N THR A 98 -3.97 2.29 -7.99
CA THR A 98 -4.82 3.43 -7.62
C THR A 98 -5.95 3.56 -8.62
N VAL A 99 -7.18 3.44 -8.13
CA VAL A 99 -8.41 3.59 -8.92
C VAL A 99 -9.13 4.85 -8.48
N ILE A 100 -9.58 5.67 -9.45
CA ILE A 100 -10.42 6.83 -9.17
C ILE A 100 -11.88 6.41 -9.30
N LEU A 101 -12.62 6.49 -8.19
CA LEU A 101 -14.03 6.17 -8.12
C LEU A 101 -14.87 7.44 -8.09
N ASN A 102 -15.83 7.57 -9.00
CA ASN A 102 -16.81 8.65 -8.99
C ASN A 102 -18.22 8.10 -8.79
N VAL A 103 -18.74 8.19 -7.56
CA VAL A 103 -20.11 7.74 -7.25
C VAL A 103 -21.17 8.70 -7.83
N GLY A 104 -20.80 9.96 -8.11
CA GLY A 104 -21.70 10.95 -8.69
C GLY A 104 -22.97 11.13 -7.86
N SER A 105 -24.13 10.97 -8.51
CA SER A 105 -25.46 10.99 -7.87
C SER A 105 -26.05 9.59 -7.66
N ALA A 106 -25.28 8.52 -7.90
CA ALA A 106 -25.73 7.16 -7.64
C ALA A 106 -25.97 6.97 -6.13
N PRO A 107 -26.90 6.09 -5.73
CA PRO A 107 -27.18 5.84 -4.32
C PRO A 107 -26.03 5.13 -3.59
N SER A 108 -25.17 4.43 -4.32
CA SER A 108 -23.96 3.78 -3.80
C SER A 108 -22.92 3.56 -4.91
N ALA A 109 -21.71 3.15 -4.51
CA ALA A 109 -20.67 2.71 -5.43
C ALA A 109 -21.00 1.39 -6.16
N GLY A 110 -21.96 0.59 -5.66
CA GLY A 110 -22.35 -0.70 -6.21
C GLY A 110 -21.32 -1.81 -5.99
N ILE A 111 -20.75 -1.90 -4.78
CA ILE A 111 -19.87 -2.99 -4.36
C ILE A 111 -20.37 -3.68 -3.10
N LYS A 112 -19.98 -4.94 -2.93
CA LYS A 112 -20.01 -5.60 -1.62
C LYS A 112 -18.59 -5.82 -1.14
N VAL A 113 -18.36 -5.57 0.14
CA VAL A 113 -17.07 -5.73 0.79
C VAL A 113 -17.20 -6.77 1.90
N THR A 114 -16.16 -7.57 2.08
CA THR A 114 -16.02 -8.50 3.20
C THR A 114 -14.62 -8.37 3.76
N GLU A 115 -14.52 -7.96 5.03
CA GLU A 115 -13.24 -7.68 5.71
C GLU A 115 -12.35 -6.71 4.93
N GLY A 116 -12.92 -5.64 4.36
CA GLY A 116 -12.21 -4.67 3.54
C GLY A 116 -11.82 -5.14 2.14
N VAL A 117 -12.20 -6.36 1.73
CA VAL A 117 -11.95 -6.92 0.39
C VAL A 117 -13.19 -6.82 -0.49
N ILE A 118 -13.03 -6.36 -1.73
CA ILE A 118 -14.10 -6.31 -2.73
C ILE A 118 -14.54 -7.73 -3.09
N ALA A 119 -15.75 -8.09 -2.67
CA ALA A 119 -16.35 -9.41 -2.86
C ALA A 119 -17.32 -9.46 -4.04
N ASN A 120 -17.93 -8.33 -4.40
CA ASN A 120 -18.80 -8.20 -5.57
C ASN A 120 -18.73 -6.78 -6.14
N VAL A 121 -18.92 -6.68 -7.46
CA VAL A 121 -19.10 -5.42 -8.18
C VAL A 121 -20.36 -5.54 -9.03
N GLU A 122 -21.31 -4.63 -8.84
CA GLU A 122 -22.59 -4.64 -9.54
C GLU A 122 -22.42 -4.11 -10.96
N ALA A 123 -23.00 -4.79 -11.95
CA ALA A 123 -22.90 -4.37 -13.35
C ALA A 123 -23.58 -3.00 -13.56
N GLY A 124 -22.92 -2.10 -14.29
CA GLY A 124 -23.42 -0.74 -14.53
C GLY A 124 -23.33 0.20 -13.31
N SER A 125 -22.66 -0.22 -12.25
CA SER A 125 -22.37 0.64 -11.09
C SER A 125 -21.15 1.55 -11.32
N PRO A 126 -21.00 2.63 -10.53
CA PRO A 126 -19.78 3.43 -10.53
C PRO A 126 -18.49 2.63 -10.34
N ALA A 127 -18.53 1.59 -9.51
CA ALA A 127 -17.39 0.70 -9.30
C ALA A 127 -17.04 -0.13 -10.53
N ALA A 128 -18.05 -0.61 -11.29
CA ALA A 128 -17.82 -1.32 -12.54
C ALA A 128 -17.21 -0.39 -13.59
N GLU A 129 -17.70 0.84 -13.70
CA GLU A 129 -17.16 1.86 -14.60
C GLU A 129 -15.72 2.24 -14.26
N ALA A 130 -15.40 2.33 -12.96
CA ALA A 130 -14.05 2.59 -12.47
C ALA A 130 -13.11 1.36 -12.61
N GLY A 131 -13.62 0.19 -12.98
CA GLY A 131 -12.82 -1.02 -13.17
C GLY A 131 -12.37 -1.68 -11.86
N LEU A 132 -13.14 -1.53 -10.77
CA LEU A 132 -12.80 -2.20 -9.51
C LEU A 132 -12.76 -3.72 -9.66
N LEU A 133 -11.68 -4.33 -9.19
CA LEU A 133 -11.44 -5.77 -9.28
C LEU A 133 -11.83 -6.49 -8.00
N LEU A 134 -12.40 -7.68 -8.16
CA LEU A 134 -12.66 -8.61 -7.06
C LEU A 134 -11.33 -9.05 -6.40
N ASN A 135 -11.41 -9.46 -5.14
CA ASN A 135 -10.24 -9.91 -4.36
C ASN A 135 -9.16 -8.85 -4.16
N SER A 136 -9.50 -7.57 -4.35
CA SER A 136 -8.66 -6.44 -3.98
C SER A 136 -9.11 -5.89 -2.62
N ARG A 137 -8.17 -5.76 -1.69
CA ARG A 137 -8.37 -5.07 -0.41
C ARG A 137 -8.24 -3.57 -0.63
N ILE A 138 -9.18 -2.81 -0.08
CA ILE A 138 -9.13 -1.34 -0.08
C ILE A 138 -8.25 -0.91 1.09
N ILE A 139 -7.13 -0.25 0.78
CA ILE A 139 -6.10 0.14 1.75
C ILE A 139 -6.29 1.60 2.15
N LYS A 140 -6.48 2.48 1.16
CA LYS A 140 -6.71 3.90 1.40
C LYS A 140 -7.87 4.44 0.60
N ILE A 141 -8.56 5.42 1.18
CA ILE A 141 -9.52 6.29 0.52
C ILE A 141 -9.03 7.73 0.72
N ASP A 142 -8.76 8.46 -0.36
CA ASP A 142 -8.26 9.84 -0.34
C ASP A 142 -7.03 10.01 0.58
N ASN A 143 -6.06 9.10 0.41
CA ASN A 143 -4.82 8.99 1.19
C ASN A 143 -4.97 8.62 2.67
N LYS A 144 -6.18 8.34 3.17
CA LYS A 144 -6.39 7.90 4.55
C LYS A 144 -6.44 6.38 4.63
N ASP A 145 -5.69 5.79 5.56
CA ASP A 145 -5.79 4.37 5.88
C ASP A 145 -7.21 4.00 6.33
N VAL A 146 -7.77 2.97 5.69
CA VAL A 146 -9.10 2.40 6.02
C VAL A 146 -9.04 0.92 6.39
N THR A 147 -7.84 0.34 6.50
CA THR A 147 -7.66 -1.10 6.72
C THR A 147 -8.22 -1.60 8.06
N HIS A 148 -8.42 -0.69 9.01
CA HIS A 148 -8.95 -0.93 10.36
C HIS A 148 -10.47 -0.66 10.47
N LEU A 149 -11.12 -0.16 9.42
CA LEU A 149 -12.55 0.13 9.44
C LEU A 149 -13.37 -1.15 9.23
N SER A 150 -14.58 -1.16 9.80
CA SER A 150 -15.59 -2.15 9.45
C SER A 150 -16.12 -1.91 8.02
N ASP A 151 -16.64 -2.95 7.39
CA ASP A 151 -17.18 -2.89 6.03
C ASP A 151 -18.25 -1.79 5.89
N ASP A 152 -19.15 -1.67 6.87
CA ASP A 152 -20.19 -0.63 6.88
C ASP A 152 -19.60 0.80 6.87
N LYS A 153 -18.55 1.05 7.66
CA LYS A 153 -17.90 2.36 7.72
C LYS A 153 -17.14 2.66 6.44
N LEU A 154 -16.51 1.65 5.87
CA LEU A 154 -15.79 1.75 4.60
C LEU A 154 -16.77 2.07 3.46
N LEU A 155 -17.89 1.34 3.36
CA LEU A 155 -18.93 1.59 2.36
C LEU A 155 -19.54 2.99 2.53
N ALA A 156 -19.85 3.39 3.78
CA ALA A 156 -20.35 4.74 4.06
C ALA A 156 -19.37 5.85 3.63
N LEU A 157 -18.06 5.62 3.71
CA LEU A 157 -17.05 6.57 3.21
C LEU A 157 -17.07 6.67 1.69
N LEU A 158 -17.23 5.55 0.98
CA LEU A 158 -17.31 5.51 -0.49
C LEU A 158 -18.59 6.17 -1.01
N ASP A 159 -19.72 5.78 -0.42
CA ASP A 159 -21.06 6.20 -0.83
C ASP A 159 -21.39 7.64 -0.42
N LYS A 160 -20.54 8.26 0.40
CA LYS A 160 -20.69 9.68 0.75
C LYS A 160 -20.70 10.54 -0.51
N ALA A 161 -21.87 11.11 -0.78
CA ALA A 161 -22.12 11.99 -1.91
C ALA A 161 -21.06 13.12 -1.98
N GLY A 162 -20.58 13.38 -3.19
CA GLY A 162 -19.44 14.26 -3.45
C GLY A 162 -18.46 13.60 -4.43
N GLY A 163 -17.52 14.40 -4.93
CA GLY A 163 -16.68 14.08 -6.09
C GLY A 163 -15.79 12.84 -5.99
N GLU A 164 -14.87 12.76 -6.95
CA GLU A 164 -13.94 11.65 -7.14
C GLU A 164 -13.19 11.27 -5.85
N LYS A 165 -13.11 9.98 -5.58
CA LYS A 165 -12.34 9.38 -4.49
C LYS A 165 -11.20 8.56 -5.06
N SER A 166 -10.00 8.76 -4.51
CA SER A 166 -8.83 7.96 -4.88
C SER A 166 -8.70 6.75 -3.97
N LEU A 167 -8.76 5.55 -4.55
CA LEU A 167 -8.69 4.28 -3.83
C LEU A 167 -7.34 3.63 -4.08
N LEU A 168 -6.57 3.39 -3.01
CA LEU A 168 -5.38 2.54 -3.07
C LEU A 168 -5.81 1.10 -2.78
N LEU A 169 -5.60 0.22 -3.74
CA LEU A 169 -5.98 -1.19 -3.68
C LEU A 169 -4.73 -2.07 -3.66
N ALA A 170 -4.82 -3.23 -2.99
CA ALA A 170 -3.82 -4.28 -3.10
C ALA A 170 -4.48 -5.66 -3.14
N PRO A 171 -3.88 -6.66 -3.81
CA PRO A 171 -4.42 -8.01 -3.83
C PRO A 171 -4.57 -8.62 -2.43
N LYS A 172 -5.69 -9.33 -2.20
CA LYS A 172 -6.00 -9.99 -0.92
C LYS A 172 -4.88 -10.91 -0.43
N TYR A 173 -4.19 -11.59 -1.33
CA TYR A 173 -3.16 -12.58 -0.96
C TYR A 173 -1.97 -11.99 -0.20
N LEU A 174 -1.76 -10.67 -0.26
CA LEU A 174 -0.72 -9.99 0.53
C LEU A 174 -1.05 -9.94 2.03
N PHE A 175 -2.32 -10.14 2.39
CA PHE A 175 -2.84 -10.06 3.75
C PHE A 175 -3.12 -11.43 4.37
N THR A 176 -2.94 -12.50 3.61
CA THR A 176 -3.12 -13.87 4.08
C THR A 176 -1.78 -14.44 4.52
N GLU A 177 -1.74 -15.07 5.71
CA GLU A 177 -0.51 -15.65 6.27
C GLU A 177 0.03 -16.87 5.50
N SER A 178 -0.64 -17.33 4.44
CA SER A 178 -0.16 -18.41 3.58
C SER A 178 -0.35 -18.07 2.11
N VAL A 179 0.76 -17.96 1.39
CA VAL A 179 0.76 -18.32 -0.03
C VAL A 179 1.14 -19.78 -0.04
N PRO A 180 0.25 -20.72 -0.40
CA PRO A 180 0.70 -22.06 -0.68
C PRO A 180 1.76 -21.96 -1.77
N SER A 181 2.96 -22.48 -1.49
CA SER A 181 3.99 -22.63 -2.50
C SER A 181 3.34 -23.32 -3.70
N PRO A 182 3.49 -22.81 -4.94
CA PRO A 182 3.03 -23.55 -6.10
C PRO A 182 3.65 -24.93 -6.01
N SER A 183 2.81 -25.96 -5.94
CA SER A 183 3.28 -27.34 -6.03
C SER A 183 3.80 -27.47 -7.46
N VAL A 184 5.13 -27.52 -7.59
CA VAL A 184 5.82 -27.81 -8.85
C VAL A 184 5.63 -29.28 -9.18
#